data_AF-A0A2I8F4R1-F1
#
_entry.id   AF-A0A2I8F4R1-F1
#
_cell.length_a   1.000
_cell.length_b   1.000
_cell.length_c   1.000
_cell.angle_alpha   90.00
_cell.angle_beta   90.00
_cell.angle_gamma   90.00
#
_symmetry.space_group_name_H-M   'P 1'
#
loop_
_entity.id
_entity.type
_entity.pdbx_description
1 polymer ?
#
loop_
_entity_poly.entity_id
_entity_poly.type
_entity_poly.pdbx_seq_one_letter_code
_entity_poly.pdbx_strand_id
1 'polypeptide(L)'
;MALNTASFDSILATIVAVLFAVAGVVNLAGRGAVKRDFARWGYPAWFHLLCGALELLCAALLFGQQTRVLGLTLAGAIMIGALFTLLRNREPFQHLAPALIFSALVVATVALRG
;
A
#
# COMPACT_ATOMS: atom_id res chain seq x y z
N MET A 1 27.27 14.19 -1.37
CA MET A 1 26.59 12.89 -1.62
C MET A 1 25.29 12.73 -0.84
N ALA A 2 25.15 13.28 0.38
CA ALA A 2 23.92 13.23 1.19
C ALA A 2 22.65 13.87 0.57
N LEU A 3 22.82 14.86 -0.33
CA LEU A 3 21.68 15.52 -1.00
C LEU A 3 20.95 14.59 -1.99
N ASN A 4 21.62 13.59 -2.55
CA ASN A 4 20.96 12.63 -3.44
C ASN A 4 20.05 11.70 -2.64
N THR A 5 20.55 11.07 -1.57
CA THR A 5 19.81 10.05 -0.82
C THR A 5 18.56 10.61 -0.15
N ALA A 6 18.64 11.79 0.47
CA ALA A 6 17.50 12.45 1.09
C ALA A 6 16.41 12.87 0.07
N SER A 7 16.83 13.24 -1.15
CA SER A 7 15.93 13.55 -2.25
C SER A 7 15.27 12.28 -2.81
N PHE A 8 16.03 11.19 -2.96
CA PHE A 8 15.50 9.89 -3.42
C PHE A 8 14.51 9.27 -2.43
N ASP A 9 14.79 9.28 -1.11
CA ASP A 9 13.84 8.83 -0.08
C ASP A 9 12.53 9.62 -0.17
N SER A 10 12.61 10.94 -0.33
CA SER A 10 11.43 11.80 -0.43
C SER A 10 10.64 11.56 -1.71
N ILE A 11 11.31 11.30 -2.84
CA ILE A 11 10.66 10.94 -4.10
C ILE A 11 9.95 9.58 -3.96
N LEU A 12 10.63 8.56 -3.42
CA LEU A 12 10.05 7.23 -3.24
C LEU A 12 8.88 7.26 -2.26
N ALA A 13 9.02 7.94 -1.12
CA ALA A 13 7.94 8.11 -0.17
C ALA A 13 6.72 8.81 -0.80
N THR A 14 6.95 9.80 -1.66
CA THR A 14 5.88 10.47 -2.41
C THR A 14 5.21 9.53 -3.41
N ILE A 15 6.00 8.74 -4.15
CA ILE A 15 5.47 7.72 -5.07
C ILE A 15 4.61 6.71 -4.30
N VAL A 16 5.13 6.17 -3.20
CA VAL A 16 4.40 5.23 -2.34
C VAL A 16 3.12 5.89 -1.79
N ALA A 17 3.19 7.13 -1.34
CA ALA A 17 2.02 7.86 -0.85
C ALA A 17 0.93 8.01 -1.92
N VAL A 18 1.29 8.40 -3.14
CA VAL A 18 0.35 8.52 -4.26
C VAL A 18 -0.27 7.17 -4.62
N LEU A 19 0.56 6.13 -4.67
CA LEU A 19 0.12 4.76 -4.95
C LEU A 19 -0.89 4.25 -3.91
N PHE A 20 -0.62 4.46 -2.62
CA PHE A 20 -1.55 4.15 -1.54
C PHE A 20 -2.81 5.03 -1.57
N ALA A 21 -2.70 6.31 -1.95
CA ALA A 21 -3.86 7.18 -2.10
C ALA A 21 -4.80 6.67 -3.20
N VAL A 22 -4.26 6.30 -4.36
CA VAL A 22 -5.04 5.73 -5.47
C VAL A 22 -5.67 4.40 -5.06
N ALA A 23 -4.91 3.49 -4.45
CA ALA A 23 -5.44 2.22 -3.94
C ALA A 23 -6.58 2.45 -2.94
N GLY A 24 -6.39 3.38 -2.01
CA GLY A 24 -7.38 3.75 -1.00
C GLY A 24 -8.67 4.26 -1.60
N VAL A 25 -8.58 5.14 -2.60
CA VAL A 25 -9.76 5.62 -3.35
C VAL A 25 -10.46 4.50 -4.10
N VAL A 26 -9.71 3.59 -4.74
CA VAL A 26 -10.30 2.44 -5.46
C VAL A 26 -11.05 1.52 -4.50
N ASN A 27 -10.44 1.23 -3.35
CA ASN A 27 -11.05 0.40 -2.31
C ASN A 27 -12.28 1.08 -1.69
N LEU A 28 -12.22 2.36 -1.36
CA LEU A 28 -13.38 3.11 -0.83
C LEU A 28 -14.52 3.26 -1.86
N ALA A 29 -14.18 3.49 -3.13
CA ALA A 29 -15.18 3.56 -4.19
C ALA A 29 -15.95 2.24 -4.34
N GLY A 30 -15.33 1.11 -3.95
CA GLY A 30 -16.02 -0.18 -3.84
C GLY A 30 -16.75 -0.59 -5.12
N ARG A 31 -16.17 -0.25 -6.29
CA ARG A 31 -16.78 -0.59 -7.58
C ARG A 31 -16.93 -2.11 -7.72
N GLY A 32 -17.81 -2.56 -8.60
CA GLY A 32 -18.22 -3.97 -8.69
C GLY A 32 -17.08 -4.99 -8.75
N ALA A 33 -15.94 -4.66 -9.37
CA ALA A 33 -14.75 -5.51 -9.34
C ALA A 33 -14.21 -5.73 -7.91
N VAL A 34 -13.95 -4.64 -7.18
CA VAL A 34 -13.44 -4.68 -5.79
C VAL A 34 -14.36 -5.51 -4.89
N LYS A 35 -15.67 -5.24 -4.92
CA LYS A 35 -16.63 -5.99 -4.08
C LYS A 35 -16.65 -7.49 -4.40
N ARG A 36 -16.56 -7.86 -5.69
CA ARG A 36 -16.48 -9.27 -6.10
C ARG A 36 -15.19 -9.92 -5.67
N ASP A 37 -14.06 -9.21 -5.76
CA ASP A 37 -12.76 -9.74 -5.34
C ASP A 37 -12.74 -9.99 -3.83
N PHE A 38 -13.16 -9.01 -3.02
CA PHE A 38 -13.26 -9.19 -1.56
C PHE A 38 -14.24 -10.30 -1.16
N ALA A 39 -15.38 -10.42 -1.85
CA ALA A 39 -16.32 -11.53 -1.63
C ALA A 39 -15.71 -12.89 -2.00
N ARG A 40 -14.99 -12.99 -3.14
CA ARG A 40 -14.24 -14.19 -3.55
C ARG A 40 -13.16 -14.55 -2.52
N TRP A 41 -12.54 -13.55 -1.90
CA TRP A 41 -11.55 -13.75 -0.86
C TRP A 41 -12.13 -14.18 0.50
N GLY A 42 -13.46 -14.19 0.61
CA GLY A 42 -14.17 -14.57 1.84
C GLY A 42 -14.18 -13.49 2.90
N TYR A 43 -13.89 -12.23 2.53
CA TYR A 43 -13.96 -11.09 3.45
C TYR A 43 -15.37 -10.48 3.51
N PRO A 44 -15.74 -9.87 4.65
CA PRO A 44 -16.97 -9.10 4.76
C PRO A 44 -17.04 -7.95 3.75
N ALA A 45 -18.25 -7.61 3.33
CA ALA A 45 -18.49 -6.52 2.36
C ALA A 45 -18.04 -5.13 2.84
N TRP A 46 -17.73 -4.93 4.12
CA TRP A 46 -17.20 -3.67 4.64
C TRP A 46 -15.67 -3.64 4.67
N PHE A 47 -14.99 -4.78 4.51
CA PHE A 47 -13.55 -4.89 4.70
C PHE A 47 -12.76 -4.06 3.68
N HIS A 48 -13.28 -3.93 2.45
CA HIS A 48 -12.70 -3.05 1.44
C HIS A 48 -12.70 -1.57 1.88
N LEU A 49 -13.69 -1.14 2.69
CA LEU A 49 -13.72 0.22 3.24
C LEU A 49 -12.63 0.41 4.31
N LEU A 50 -12.41 -0.61 5.15
CA LEU A 50 -11.33 -0.60 6.14
C LEU A 50 -9.97 -0.51 5.46
N CYS A 51 -9.71 -1.37 4.46
CA CYS A 51 -8.48 -1.32 3.66
C CYS A 51 -8.31 0.06 3.04
N GLY A 52 -9.35 0.59 2.39
CA GLY A 52 -9.25 1.90 1.76
C GLY A 52 -8.96 3.05 2.73
N ALA A 53 -9.57 3.02 3.92
CA ALA A 53 -9.30 4.01 4.97
C ALA A 53 -7.85 3.92 5.49
N LEU A 54 -7.33 2.70 5.72
CA LEU A 54 -5.95 2.48 6.16
C LEU A 54 -4.94 2.90 5.08
N GLU A 55 -5.24 2.65 3.80
CA GLU A 55 -4.40 3.07 2.68
C GLU A 55 -4.35 4.60 2.55
N LEU A 56 -5.49 5.29 2.70
CA LEU A 56 -5.50 6.77 2.73
C LEU A 56 -4.77 7.34 3.94
N LEU A 57 -4.93 6.73 5.12
CA LEU A 57 -4.17 7.11 6.31
C LEU A 57 -2.66 6.93 6.09
N CYS A 58 -2.27 5.82 5.48
CA CYS A 58 -0.89 5.55 5.12
C CYS A 58 -0.34 6.63 4.18
N ALA A 59 -1.09 6.99 3.13
CA ALA A 59 -0.71 8.06 2.22
C ALA A 59 -0.52 9.41 2.97
N ALA A 60 -1.46 9.78 3.84
CA ALA A 60 -1.37 11.00 4.63
C ALA A 60 -0.14 11.02 5.56
N LEU A 61 0.17 9.89 6.21
CA LEU A 61 1.34 9.77 7.10
C LEU A 61 2.67 9.87 6.33
N LEU A 62 2.73 9.37 5.10
CA LEU A 62 3.93 9.41 4.26
C LEU A 62 4.26 10.82 3.74
N PHE A 63 3.26 11.70 3.59
CA PHE A 63 3.47 13.11 3.25
C PHE A 63 4.18 13.90 4.36
N GLY A 64 3.95 13.57 5.63
CA GLY A 64 4.61 14.23 6.75
C GLY A 64 6.00 13.65 7.01
N GLN A 65 7.05 14.49 6.93
CA GLN A 65 8.44 14.06 7.19
C GLN A 65 8.62 13.43 8.59
N GLN A 66 7.89 13.93 9.59
CA GLN A 66 7.90 13.43 10.97
C GLN A 66 7.09 12.14 11.15
N THR A 67 6.01 11.97 10.38
CA THR A 67 5.11 10.82 10.45
C THR A 67 5.46 9.69 9.50
N ARG A 68 6.46 9.89 8.62
CA ARG A 68 6.87 8.93 7.59
C ARG A 68 7.19 7.55 8.14
N VAL A 69 7.75 7.45 9.35
CA VAL A 69 8.02 6.14 9.99
C VAL A 69 6.73 5.37 10.20
N LEU A 70 5.72 6.02 10.78
CA LEU A 70 4.41 5.43 11.03
C LEU A 70 3.74 5.04 9.71
N GLY A 71 3.86 5.90 8.69
CA GLY A 71 3.37 5.62 7.34
C GLY A 71 4.01 4.36 6.74
N LEU A 72 5.33 4.22 6.82
CA LEU A 72 6.05 3.05 6.30
C LEU A 72 5.72 1.77 7.09
N THR A 73 5.57 1.85 8.42
CA THR A 73 5.15 0.72 9.24
C THR A 73 3.74 0.27 8.87
N LEU A 74 2.81 1.21 8.70
CA LEU A 74 1.45 0.92 8.26
C LEU A 74 1.42 0.34 6.84
N ALA A 75 2.21 0.91 5.92
CA ALA A 75 2.37 0.38 4.57
C ALA A 75 2.82 -1.09 4.59
N GLY A 76 3.84 -1.40 5.39
CA GLY A 76 4.34 -2.77 5.55
C GLY A 76 3.25 -3.73 6.07
N ALA A 77 2.49 -3.32 7.08
CA ALA A 77 1.38 -4.12 7.61
C ALA A 77 0.29 -4.37 6.56
N ILE A 78 -0.10 -3.36 5.79
CA ILE A 78 -1.07 -3.48 4.70
C ILE A 78 -0.55 -4.45 3.63
N MET A 79 0.71 -4.30 3.21
CA MET A 79 1.30 -5.15 2.18
C MET A 79 1.43 -6.61 2.61
N ILE A 80 1.75 -6.89 3.88
CA ILE A 80 1.76 -8.25 4.42
C ILE A 80 0.35 -8.86 4.34
N GLY A 81 -0.69 -8.12 4.74
CA GLY A 81 -2.07 -8.58 4.65
C GLY A 81 -2.54 -8.80 3.20
N ALA A 82 -2.15 -7.91 2.29
CA ALA A 82 -2.44 -8.02 0.86
C ALA A 82 -1.78 -9.26 0.26
N LEU A 83 -0.48 -9.45 0.47
CA LEU A 83 0.25 -10.62 -0.01
C LEU A 83 -0.32 -11.91 0.59
N PHE A 84 -0.58 -11.95 1.89
CA PHE A 84 -1.21 -13.10 2.53
C PHE A 84 -2.55 -13.47 1.86
N THR A 85 -3.39 -12.48 1.58
CA THR A 85 -4.67 -12.68 0.88
C THR A 85 -4.45 -13.25 -0.52
N LEU A 86 -3.57 -12.67 -1.32
CA LEU A 86 -3.30 -13.11 -2.68
C LEU A 86 -2.72 -14.53 -2.73
N LEU A 87 -1.79 -14.86 -1.84
CA LEU A 87 -1.20 -16.20 -1.75
C LEU A 87 -2.22 -17.24 -1.28
N ARG A 88 -3.02 -16.92 -0.24
CA ARG A 88 -4.06 -17.80 0.29
C ARG A 88 -5.10 -18.15 -0.76
N ASN A 89 -5.48 -17.17 -1.58
CA ASN A 89 -6.51 -17.32 -2.60
C ASN A 89 -5.95 -17.78 -3.96
N ARG A 90 -4.64 -18.00 -4.07
CA ARG A 90 -3.93 -18.43 -5.30
C ARG A 90 -4.27 -17.53 -6.50
N GLU A 91 -4.29 -16.23 -6.24
CA GLU A 91 -4.58 -15.22 -7.25
C GLU A 91 -3.54 -15.26 -8.39
N PRO A 92 -3.96 -14.96 -9.63
CA PRO A 92 -3.06 -14.98 -10.77
C PRO A 92 -1.98 -13.91 -10.63
N PHE A 93 -0.87 -14.11 -11.35
CA PHE A 93 0.28 -13.22 -11.29
C PHE A 93 -0.04 -11.75 -11.58
N GLN A 94 -1.11 -11.48 -12.33
CA GLN A 94 -1.62 -10.14 -12.62
C GLN A 94 -2.03 -9.35 -11.36
N HIS A 95 -2.51 -10.02 -10.30
CA HIS A 95 -2.84 -9.37 -9.02
C HIS A 95 -1.63 -9.36 -8.06
N LEU A 96 -0.76 -10.37 -8.16
CA LEU A 96 0.47 -10.46 -7.37
C LEU A 96 1.52 -9.42 -7.79
N ALA A 97 1.68 -9.15 -9.08
CA ALA A 97 2.72 -8.26 -9.58
C ALA A 97 2.61 -6.82 -9.01
N PRO A 98 1.43 -6.16 -9.00
CA PRO A 98 1.28 -4.87 -8.33
C PRO A 98 1.62 -4.92 -6.84
N ALA A 99 1.19 -5.97 -6.13
CA ALA A 99 1.47 -6.12 -4.70
C ALA A 99 2.96 -6.32 -4.41
N LEU A 100 3.68 -7.06 -5.26
CA LEU A 100 5.13 -7.23 -5.16
C LEU A 100 5.87 -5.91 -5.43
N ILE A 101 5.44 -5.15 -6.45
CA ILE A 101 6.02 -3.84 -6.76
C ILE A 101 5.82 -2.87 -5.60
N PHE A 102 4.61 -2.79 -5.04
CA PHE A 102 4.33 -1.94 -3.87
C PHE A 102 5.20 -2.34 -2.68
N SER A 103 5.31 -3.65 -2.41
CA SER A 103 6.13 -4.17 -1.32
C SER A 103 7.60 -3.80 -1.52
N ALA A 104 8.12 -3.96 -2.74
CA ALA A 104 9.50 -3.60 -3.08
C ALA A 104 9.75 -2.10 -2.93
N LEU A 105 8.81 -1.24 -3.34
CA LEU A 105 8.91 0.21 -3.15
C LEU A 105 8.92 0.60 -1.67
N VAL A 106 8.08 -0.01 -0.84
CA VAL A 106 8.07 0.23 0.61
C VAL A 106 9.42 -0.18 1.22
N VAL A 107 9.93 -1.37 0.89
CA VAL A 107 11.23 -1.87 1.37
C VAL A 107 12.38 -0.97 0.91
N ALA A 108 12.38 -0.55 -0.36
CA ALA A 108 13.39 0.35 -0.89
C ALA A 108 13.36 1.72 -0.18
N THR A 109 12.17 2.26 0.09
CA THR A 109 12.02 3.51 0.84
C THR A 109 12.56 3.37 2.26
N VAL A 110 12.27 2.27 2.94
CA VAL A 110 12.83 1.98 4.28
C VAL A 110 14.36 1.86 4.23
N ALA A 111 14.90 1.15 3.24
CA ALA A 111 16.33 0.91 3.11
C ALA A 111 17.14 2.18 2.78
N LEU A 112 16.59 3.08 1.96
CA LEU A 112 17.26 4.34 1.58
C LEU A 112 17.13 5.45 2.63
N ARG A 113 16.32 5.23 3.67
CA ARG A 113 16.15 6.15 4.79
C ARG A 113 17.22 6.00 5.88
N GLY A 114 17.90 4.84 5.94
CA GLY A 114 19.03 4.57 6.84
C GLY A 114 20.33 5.16 6.33
#